data_AF-A0A1T4YMM3-F1
#
_entry.id   AF-A0A1T4YMM3-F1
#
_cell.length_a   1.000
_cell.length_b   1.000
_cell.length_c   1.000
_cell.angle_alpha   90.00
_cell.angle_beta   90.00
_cell.angle_gamma   90.00
#
_symmetry.space_group_name_H-M   'P 1'
#
loop_
_entity.id
_entity.type
_entity.pdbx_description
1 polymer ?
#
loop_
_entity_poly.entity_id
_entity_poly.type
_entity_poly.pdbx_seq_one_letter_code
_entity_poly.pdbx_strand_id
1 'polypeptide(L)'
;MRALRKKTQKDWIVFFVLFLFIVSGSVYYIYFFTPKNSLELYQKLHFSDSFEQAQKLILDGYEDYFSEEDFNYIQKHSADSLGQFTLFEYKKKTYIIMTSPGTERLKVLAVEALPEDMREFFTDLAR
;
A
#
# COMPACT_ATOMS: atom_id res chain seq x y z
N MET A 1 47.84 -17.06 19.95
CA MET A 1 46.70 -16.27 20.46
C MET A 1 46.54 -15.02 19.60
N ARG A 2 45.48 -14.90 18.80
CA ARG A 2 45.20 -13.68 18.04
C ARG A 2 44.76 -12.59 19.03
N ALA A 3 45.56 -11.54 19.18
CA ALA A 3 45.20 -10.40 20.00
C ALA A 3 43.90 -9.77 19.48
N LEU A 4 42.86 -9.75 20.30
CA LEU A 4 41.63 -9.03 20.01
C LEU A 4 41.96 -7.54 19.98
N ARG A 5 42.04 -6.97 18.77
CA ARG A 5 42.22 -5.54 18.55
C ARG A 5 41.11 -4.79 19.29
N LYS A 6 41.49 -4.06 20.34
CA LYS A 6 40.56 -3.28 21.18
C LYS A 6 39.90 -2.23 20.26
N LYS A 7 38.58 -2.33 20.05
CA LYS A 7 37.83 -1.34 19.24
C LYS A 7 38.03 0.04 19.86
N THR A 8 38.53 0.97 19.06
CA THR A 8 38.77 2.36 19.45
C THR A 8 37.43 3.11 19.51
N GLN A 9 37.30 4.19 20.30
CA GLN A 9 36.08 5.02 20.30
C GLN A 9 35.69 5.48 18.88
N LYS A 10 36.68 5.75 18.03
CA LYS A 10 36.48 6.09 16.60
C LYS A 10 35.80 4.95 15.82
N ASP A 11 36.12 3.69 16.11
CA ASP A 11 35.51 2.52 15.45
C ASP A 11 34.03 2.35 15.85
N TRP A 12 33.67 2.73 17.08
CA TRP A 12 32.29 2.77 17.53
C TRP A 12 31.50 3.90 16.88
N ILE A 13 32.08 5.10 16.77
CA ILE A 13 31.46 6.24 16.07
C ILE A 13 31.19 5.87 14.60
N VAL A 14 32.19 5.32 13.90
CA VAL A 14 32.03 4.89 12.49
C VAL A 14 30.94 3.82 12.36
N PHE A 15 30.91 2.84 13.27
CA PHE A 15 29.86 1.82 13.28
C PHE A 15 28.47 2.44 13.47
N PHE A 16 28.31 3.35 14.44
CA PHE A 16 27.04 4.02 14.70
C PHE A 16 26.58 4.86 13.51
N VAL A 17 27.49 5.60 12.87
CA VAL A 17 27.17 6.39 11.67
C VAL A 17 26.72 5.48 10.54
N LEU A 18 27.44 4.38 10.27
CA LEU A 18 27.07 3.42 9.23
C LEU A 18 25.70 2.77 9.51
N PHE A 19 25.46 2.39 10.76
CA PHE A 19 24.19 1.84 11.21
C PHE A 19 23.04 2.85 11.02
N LEU A 20 23.25 4.11 11.40
CA LEU A 20 22.26 5.19 11.25
C LEU A 20 21.94 5.43 9.77
N PHE A 21 22.94 5.36 8.89
CA PHE A 21 22.75 5.44 7.44
C PHE A 21 21.89 4.29 6.91
N ILE A 22 22.19 3.05 7.31
CA ILE A 22 21.42 1.87 6.88
C ILE A 22 19.96 2.00 7.35
N VAL A 23 19.75 2.29 8.64
CA VAL A 23 18.41 2.45 9.22
C VAL A 23 17.64 3.58 8.54
N SER A 24 18.28 4.74 8.34
CA SER A 24 17.63 5.88 7.69
C SER A 24 17.28 5.58 6.24
N GLY A 25 18.16 4.89 5.51
CA GLY A 25 17.90 4.45 4.14
C GLY A 25 16.71 3.50 4.05
N SER A 26 16.62 2.51 4.95
CA SER A 26 15.49 1.58 5.00
C SER A 26 14.17 2.29 5.35
N VAL A 27 14.16 3.17 6.35
CA VAL A 27 12.97 3.95 6.72
C VAL A 27 12.53 4.86 5.59
N TYR A 28 13.48 5.52 4.93
CA TYR A 28 13.21 6.37 3.76
C TYR A 28 12.58 5.56 2.63
N TYR A 29 13.13 4.38 2.33
CA TYR A 29 12.59 3.50 1.30
C TYR A 29 11.14 3.11 1.58
N ILE A 30 10.84 2.59 2.77
CA ILE A 30 9.48 2.20 3.14
C ILE A 30 8.52 3.40 3.06
N TYR A 31 8.93 4.55 3.62
CA TYR A 31 8.05 5.71 3.73
C TYR A 31 7.71 6.39 2.38
N PHE A 32 8.59 6.30 1.38
CA PHE A 32 8.37 6.91 0.06
C PHE A 32 7.87 5.91 -1.00
N PHE A 33 8.25 4.63 -0.89
CA PHE A 33 7.92 3.63 -1.89
C PHE A 33 6.63 2.85 -1.58
N THR A 34 6.07 2.93 -0.38
CA THR A 34 4.73 2.40 -0.09
C THR A 34 3.64 3.46 -0.35
N PRO A 35 2.66 3.21 -1.24
CA PRO A 35 1.53 4.13 -1.42
C PRO A 35 0.69 4.24 -0.14
N LYS A 36 0.31 5.48 0.22
CA LYS A 36 -0.38 5.77 1.50
C LYS A 36 -1.89 5.91 1.38
N ASN A 37 -2.39 6.06 0.16
CA ASN A 37 -3.79 6.29 -0.14
C ASN A 37 -4.10 5.81 -1.57
N SER A 38 -5.38 5.76 -1.92
CA SER A 38 -5.81 5.28 -3.23
C SER A 38 -5.28 6.10 -4.40
N LEU A 39 -5.02 7.40 -4.22
CA LEU A 39 -4.47 8.27 -5.27
C LEU A 39 -3.03 7.91 -5.59
N GLU A 40 -2.20 7.75 -4.57
CA GLU A 40 -0.81 7.30 -4.75
C GLU A 40 -0.75 5.88 -5.31
N LEU A 41 -1.64 4.99 -4.88
CA LEU A 41 -1.73 3.63 -5.41
C LEU A 41 -2.08 3.65 -6.91
N TYR A 42 -3.12 4.40 -7.29
CA TYR A 42 -3.51 4.56 -8.69
C TYR A 42 -2.36 5.11 -9.53
N GLN A 43 -1.69 6.17 -9.07
CA GLN A 43 -0.55 6.76 -9.77
C GLN A 43 0.58 5.74 -9.96
N LYS A 44 0.92 4.98 -8.91
CA LYS A 44 1.97 3.96 -9.02
C LYS A 44 1.59 2.81 -9.96
N LEU A 45 0.33 2.39 -9.98
CA LEU A 45 -0.13 1.37 -10.93
C LEU A 45 -0.11 1.89 -12.37
N HIS A 46 -0.70 3.06 -12.62
CA HIS A 46 -0.83 3.66 -13.95
C HIS A 46 0.52 4.02 -14.58
N PHE A 47 1.48 4.50 -13.78
CA PHE A 47 2.81 4.90 -14.24
C PHE A 47 3.90 3.84 -13.99
N SER A 48 3.55 2.61 -13.62
CA SER A 48 4.53 1.53 -13.46
C SER A 48 5.13 1.14 -14.80
N ASP A 49 6.44 0.93 -14.88
CA ASP A 49 7.11 0.56 -16.14
C ASP A 49 6.80 -0.88 -16.60
N SER A 50 6.31 -1.74 -15.68
CA SER A 50 6.09 -3.16 -15.97
C SER A 50 5.04 -3.79 -15.04
N PHE A 51 4.46 -4.90 -15.48
CA PHE A 51 3.52 -5.68 -14.68
C PHE A 51 4.18 -6.21 -13.39
N GLU A 52 5.43 -6.69 -13.46
CA GLU A 52 6.18 -7.17 -12.28
C GLU A 52 6.33 -6.07 -11.21
N GLN A 53 6.58 -4.83 -11.62
CA GLN A 53 6.64 -3.70 -10.68
C GLN A 53 5.27 -3.34 -10.09
N ALA A 54 4.20 -3.44 -10.89
CA ALA A 54 2.85 -3.21 -10.42
C ALA A 54 2.38 -4.30 -9.45
N GLN A 55 2.76 -5.56 -9.70
CA GLN A 55 2.42 -6.70 -8.85
C GLN A 55 3.03 -6.60 -7.45
N LYS A 56 4.19 -5.93 -7.30
CA LYS A 56 4.80 -5.63 -5.98
C LYS A 56 3.97 -4.68 -5.10
N LEU A 57 2.94 -4.04 -5.66
CA LEU A 57 1.98 -3.22 -4.92
C LEU A 57 0.81 -4.04 -4.36
N ILE A 58 0.66 -5.29 -4.84
CA ILE A 58 -0.35 -6.22 -4.36
C ILE A 58 0.18 -6.90 -3.09
N LEU A 59 -0.74 -7.19 -2.16
CA LEU A 59 -0.39 -7.87 -0.91
C LEU A 59 0.06 -9.30 -1.20
N ASP A 60 1.13 -9.74 -0.55
CA ASP A 60 1.62 -11.12 -0.65
C ASP A 60 0.48 -12.13 -0.41
N GLY A 61 0.28 -13.05 -1.36
CA GLY A 61 -0.80 -14.04 -1.38
C GLY A 61 -2.09 -13.61 -2.08
N TYR A 62 -2.15 -12.38 -2.61
CA TYR A 62 -3.29 -11.85 -3.38
C TYR A 62 -2.94 -11.54 -4.84
N GLU A 63 -1.78 -11.97 -5.32
CA GLU A 63 -1.25 -11.64 -6.64
C GLU A 63 -2.14 -12.13 -7.78
N ASP A 64 -2.85 -13.25 -7.57
CA ASP A 64 -3.76 -13.85 -8.57
C ASP A 64 -5.02 -13.00 -8.81
N TYR A 65 -5.35 -12.05 -7.93
CA TYR A 65 -6.49 -11.13 -8.10
C TYR A 65 -6.16 -9.92 -8.98
N PHE A 66 -4.94 -9.79 -9.49
CA PHE A 66 -4.52 -8.72 -10.37
C PHE A 66 -3.78 -9.29 -11.59
N SER A 67 -4.45 -9.29 -12.74
CA SER A 67 -3.91 -9.89 -13.96
C SER A 67 -3.10 -8.89 -14.79
N GLU A 68 -2.30 -9.41 -15.73
CA GLU A 68 -1.60 -8.58 -16.71
C GLU A 68 -2.59 -7.83 -17.64
N GLU A 69 -3.78 -8.40 -17.86
CA GLU A 69 -4.85 -7.74 -18.60
C GLU A 69 -5.36 -6.50 -17.85
N ASP A 70 -5.62 -6.62 -16.54
CA ASP A 70 -6.04 -5.50 -15.69
C ASP A 70 -4.99 -4.39 -15.69
N PHE A 71 -3.72 -4.76 -15.55
CA PHE A 71 -2.60 -3.83 -15.61
C PHE A 71 -2.56 -3.06 -16.94
N ASN A 72 -2.63 -3.77 -18.06
CA ASN A 72 -2.63 -3.17 -19.39
C ASN A 72 -3.83 -2.26 -19.60
N TYR A 73 -4.99 -2.63 -19.05
CA TYR A 73 -6.19 -1.81 -19.12
C TYR A 73 -6.01 -0.50 -18.35
N ILE A 74 -5.51 -0.56 -17.11
CA ILE A 74 -5.24 0.61 -16.26
C ILE A 74 -4.19 1.53 -16.89
N GLN A 75 -3.15 1.00 -17.55
CA GLN A 75 -2.16 1.85 -18.23
C GLN A 75 -2.73 2.61 -19.43
N LYS A 76 -3.61 1.97 -20.21
CA LYS A 76 -4.13 2.54 -21.46
C LYS A 76 -5.23 3.58 -21.23
N HIS A 77 -5.85 3.58 -20.06
CA HIS A 77 -7.01 4.42 -19.77
C HIS A 77 -6.79 5.22 -18.48
N SER A 78 -7.02 6.54 -18.55
CA SER A 78 -7.09 7.37 -17.35
C SER A 78 -8.40 7.13 -16.62
N ALA A 79 -8.36 7.03 -15.30
CA ALA A 79 -9.57 6.98 -14.49
C ALA A 79 -10.34 8.33 -14.57
N ASP A 80 -11.63 8.26 -14.90
CA ASP A 80 -12.53 9.43 -14.87
C ASP A 80 -12.82 9.89 -13.45
N SER A 81 -12.78 8.97 -12.49
CA SER A 81 -12.96 9.24 -11.08
C SER A 81 -12.19 8.24 -10.23
N LEU A 82 -11.79 8.67 -9.04
CA LEU A 82 -11.17 7.83 -8.04
C LEU A 82 -11.94 7.94 -6.74
N GLY A 83 -12.35 6.80 -6.18
CA GLY A 83 -13.01 6.70 -4.88
C GLY A 83 -12.20 5.84 -3.93
N GLN A 84 -12.23 6.17 -2.65
CA GLN A 84 -11.69 5.30 -1.60
C GLN A 84 -12.82 4.86 -0.68
N PHE A 85 -13.02 3.56 -0.56
CA PHE A 85 -14.11 2.99 0.23
C PHE A 85 -13.56 2.12 1.35
N THR A 86 -14.26 2.13 2.48
CA THR A 86 -14.03 1.20 3.58
C THR A 86 -15.34 0.53 3.94
N LEU A 87 -15.35 -0.79 4.01
CA LEU A 87 -16.50 -1.57 4.42
C LEU A 87 -16.35 -1.96 5.90
N PHE A 88 -17.43 -1.75 6.67
CA PHE A 88 -17.53 -2.21 8.06
C PHE A 88 -18.74 -3.13 8.21
N GLU A 89 -18.52 -4.36 8.66
CA GLU A 89 -19.58 -5.31 8.94
C GLU A 89 -19.93 -5.35 10.43
N TYR A 90 -21.22 -5.22 10.73
CA TYR A 90 -21.80 -5.33 12.07
C TYR A 90 -22.96 -6.32 12.06
N LYS A 91 -22.70 -7.55 12.50
CA LYS A 91 -23.68 -8.66 12.62
C LYS A 91 -24.40 -8.99 11.30
N LYS A 92 -25.43 -8.22 10.94
CA LYS A 92 -26.27 -8.39 9.74
C LYS A 92 -26.31 -7.13 8.85
N LYS A 93 -25.52 -6.11 9.17
CA LYS A 93 -25.47 -4.85 8.43
C LYS A 93 -24.05 -4.57 8.04
N THR A 94 -23.83 -4.22 6.78
CA THR A 94 -22.54 -3.75 6.30
C THR A 94 -22.70 -2.30 5.92
N TYR A 95 -21.77 -1.45 6.35
CA TYR A 95 -21.72 -0.04 5.97
C TYR A 95 -20.57 0.17 5.01
N ILE A 96 -20.81 0.96 3.96
CA ILE A 96 -19.77 1.48 3.09
C ILE A 96 -19.53 2.94 3.45
N ILE A 97 -18.27 3.27 3.72
CA ILE A 97 -17.84 4.65 3.98
C ILE A 97 -16.96 5.08 2.82
N MET A 98 -17.42 6.09 2.09
CA MET A 98 -16.58 6.77 1.10
C MET A 98 -15.73 7.80 1.82
N THR A 99 -14.44 7.78 1.53
CA THR A 99 -13.45 8.72 2.07
C THR A 99 -12.73 9.46 0.96
N SER A 100 -12.22 10.65 1.26
CA SER A 100 -11.45 11.45 0.31
C SER A 100 -10.14 10.77 -0.09
N PRO A 101 -9.92 10.47 -1.39
CA PRO A 101 -8.62 10.02 -1.89
C PRO A 101 -7.54 11.09 -1.69
N GLY A 102 -6.30 10.70 -1.39
CA GLY A 102 -5.15 11.61 -1.45
C GLY A 102 -5.01 12.64 -0.32
N THR A 103 -5.90 12.67 0.65
CA THR A 103 -5.83 13.62 1.79
C THR A 103 -4.96 13.07 2.93
N GLU A 104 -4.22 13.94 3.63
CA GLU A 104 -3.41 13.57 4.81
C GLU A 104 -4.22 12.85 5.92
N ARG A 105 -5.53 13.09 5.98
CA ARG A 105 -6.46 12.38 6.86
C ARG A 105 -7.69 11.99 6.07
N LEU A 106 -8.10 10.72 6.17
CA LEU A 106 -9.35 10.23 5.57
C LEU A 106 -10.52 11.08 6.07
N LYS A 107 -11.13 11.87 5.18
CA LYS A 107 -12.37 12.59 5.48
C LYS A 107 -13.54 11.81 4.96
N VAL A 108 -14.55 11.61 5.80
CA VAL A 108 -15.78 10.94 5.40
C VAL A 108 -16.53 11.84 4.42
N LEU A 109 -16.82 11.31 3.23
CA LEU A 109 -17.61 11.97 2.20
C LEU A 109 -19.05 11.47 2.18
N ALA A 110 -19.24 10.16 2.39
CA ALA A 110 -20.56 9.53 2.43
C ALA A 110 -20.54 8.28 3.32
N VAL A 111 -21.69 7.93 3.88
CA VAL A 111 -21.91 6.71 4.67
C VAL A 111 -23.25 6.12 4.26
N GLU A 112 -23.23 4.88 3.78
CA GLU A 112 -24.43 4.17 3.37
C GLU A 112 -24.45 2.75 3.93
N ALA A 113 -25.65 2.22 4.19
CA ALA A 113 -25.83 0.81 4.47
C ALA A 113 -25.87 0.04 3.16
N LEU A 114 -25.05 -1.00 3.03
CA LEU A 114 -25.04 -1.86 1.86
C LEU A 114 -26.36 -2.64 1.76
N PRO A 115 -27.01 -2.60 0.59
CA PRO A 115 -28.11 -3.49 0.25
C PRO A 115 -27.75 -4.97 0.43
N GLU A 116 -28.76 -5.81 0.65
CA GLU A 116 -28.52 -7.23 0.98
C GLU A 116 -27.86 -8.00 -0.17
N ASP A 117 -28.22 -7.72 -1.41
CA ASP A 117 -27.63 -8.28 -2.63
C ASP A 117 -26.15 -7.90 -2.79
N MET A 118 -25.80 -6.65 -2.51
CA MET A 118 -24.41 -6.19 -2.56
C MET A 118 -23.55 -6.79 -1.43
N ARG A 119 -24.16 -7.10 -0.27
CA ARG A 119 -23.45 -7.79 0.82
C ARG A 119 -22.98 -9.17 0.42
N GLU A 120 -23.77 -9.91 -0.37
CA GLU A 120 -23.38 -11.24 -0.84
C GLU A 120 -22.14 -11.17 -1.72
N PHE A 121 -22.11 -10.24 -2.68
CA PHE A 121 -20.95 -10.00 -3.55
C PHE A 121 -19.65 -9.76 -2.77
N PHE A 122 -19.67 -8.85 -1.78
CA PHE A 122 -18.47 -8.56 -0.99
C PHE A 122 -18.07 -9.69 -0.04
N THR A 123 -19.01 -10.55 0.36
CA THR A 123 -18.71 -11.74 1.18
C THR A 123 -17.93 -12.78 0.38
N ASP A 124 -18.29 -12.96 -0.89
CA ASP A 124 -17.60 -13.89 -1.80
C ASP A 124 -16.21 -13.38 -2.20
N LEU A 125 -16.04 -12.06 -2.35
CA LEU A 125 -14.72 -11.45 -2.62
C LEU A 125 -13.72 -11.64 -1.46
N ALA A 126 -14.21 -11.81 -0.23
CA ALA A 126 -13.40 -11.96 0.97
C ALA A 126 -13.01 -13.41 1.31
N ARG A 127 -13.47 -14.39 0.51
CA ARG A 127 -13.19 -15.83 0.67
C ARG A 127 -12.15 -16.31 -0.33
#